data_AF-A0A931X3P5-F1
#
_entry.id   AF-A0A931X3P5-F1
#
_cell.length_a   1.000
_cell.length_b   1.000
_cell.length_c   1.000
_cell.angle_alpha   90.00
_cell.angle_beta   90.00
_cell.angle_gamma   90.00
#
_symmetry.space_group_name_H-M   'P 1'
#
loop_
_entity.id
_entity.type
_entity.pdbx_description
1 polymer ?
#
loop_
_entity_poly.entity_id
_entity_poly.type
_entity_poly.pdbx_seq_one_letter_code
_entity_poly.pdbx_strand_id
1 'polypeptide(L)'
;MTSIVEEIRAAYATVGIRLADPAAYGTYYRLLCARCGQMVGNVGDRLLPGQARELVDGQLALYAAGLLGCPCGHQRDVARSLDPAPRPDAPQAGTR
;
A
#
# COMPACT_ATOMS: atom_id res chain seq x y z
N MET A 1 0.28 13.25 -20.64
CA MET A 1 -0.75 13.09 -19.59
C MET A 1 -0.84 11.61 -19.30
N THR A 2 -0.33 11.16 -18.17
CA THR A 2 -0.50 9.78 -17.71
C THR A 2 -1.97 9.56 -17.33
N SER A 3 -2.50 8.39 -17.62
CA SER A 3 -3.86 8.03 -17.21
C SER A 3 -3.95 7.87 -15.69
N ILE A 4 -5.12 8.11 -15.10
CA ILE A 4 -5.34 7.89 -13.66
C ILE A 4 -4.98 6.45 -13.24
N VAL A 5 -5.18 5.48 -14.13
CA VAL A 5 -4.81 4.07 -13.91
C VAL A 5 -3.29 3.90 -13.77
N GLU A 6 -2.50 4.62 -14.58
CA GLU A 6 -1.05 4.61 -14.47
C GLU A 6 -0.57 5.29 -13.19
N GLU A 7 -1.23 6.36 -12.75
CA GLU A 7 -0.94 6.99 -11.45
C GLU A 7 -1.24 6.03 -10.29
N ILE A 8 -2.39 5.36 -10.30
CA ILE A 8 -2.74 4.36 -9.29
C ILE A 8 -1.72 3.22 -9.32
N ARG A 9 -1.35 2.73 -10.51
CA ARG A 9 -0.33 1.69 -10.66
C ARG A 9 1.02 2.13 -10.08
N ALA A 10 1.46 3.35 -10.37
CA ALA A 10 2.72 3.88 -9.87
C ALA A 10 2.69 4.07 -8.34
N ALA A 11 1.61 4.61 -7.79
CA ALA A 11 1.46 4.83 -6.35
C ALA A 11 1.52 3.51 -5.57
N TYR A 12 0.68 2.53 -5.93
CA TYR A 12 0.61 1.25 -5.21
C TYR A 12 1.86 0.38 -5.44
N ALA A 13 2.56 0.53 -6.57
CA ALA A 13 3.83 -0.16 -6.80
C ALA A 13 4.89 0.19 -5.77
N THR A 14 4.87 1.41 -5.21
CA THR A 14 5.84 1.83 -4.18
C THR A 14 5.79 0.95 -2.94
N VAL A 15 4.61 0.45 -2.56
CA VAL A 15 4.40 -0.43 -1.39
C VAL A 15 4.30 -1.91 -1.78
N GLY A 16 4.74 -2.29 -2.98
CA GLY A 16 4.77 -3.69 -3.40
C GLY A 16 3.38 -4.26 -3.76
N ILE A 17 2.46 -3.40 -4.21
CA ILE A 17 1.13 -3.77 -4.70
C ILE A 17 1.07 -3.56 -6.22
N ARG A 18 0.41 -4.49 -6.92
CA ARG A 18 0.10 -4.36 -8.35
C ARG A 18 -1.40 -4.35 -8.57
N LEU A 19 -1.86 -3.72 -9.65
CA LEU A 19 -3.25 -3.85 -10.08
C LEU A 19 -3.44 -5.21 -10.77
N ALA A 20 -4.62 -5.81 -10.62
CA ALA A 20 -5.03 -6.96 -11.42
C ALA A 20 -5.19 -6.57 -12.90
N ASP A 21 -5.28 -7.55 -13.80
CA ASP A 21 -5.66 -7.35 -15.20
C ASP A 21 -6.84 -8.29 -15.56
N PRO A 22 -7.91 -7.79 -16.21
CA PRO A 22 -8.21 -6.36 -16.37
C PRO A 22 -8.39 -5.72 -14.99
N ALA A 23 -7.89 -4.48 -14.83
CA ALA A 23 -7.85 -3.83 -13.53
C ALA A 23 -9.24 -3.58 -12.95
N ALA A 24 -10.22 -3.24 -13.81
CA ALA A 24 -11.54 -2.79 -13.40
C ALA A 24 -12.52 -3.97 -13.19
N TYR A 25 -13.18 -3.97 -12.03
CA TYR A 25 -14.41 -4.71 -11.81
C TYR A 25 -15.49 -3.75 -11.33
N GLY A 26 -16.27 -3.20 -12.27
CA GLY A 26 -17.21 -2.11 -11.98
C GLY A 26 -16.47 -0.81 -11.64
N THR A 27 -16.76 -0.22 -10.47
CA THR A 27 -16.22 1.07 -10.00
C THR A 27 -14.95 0.94 -9.14
N TYR A 28 -14.21 -0.17 -9.29
CA TYR A 28 -13.04 -0.44 -8.46
C TYR A 28 -11.94 -1.14 -9.26
N TYR A 29 -10.69 -0.86 -8.89
CA TYR A 29 -9.51 -1.59 -9.30
C TYR A 29 -9.08 -2.60 -8.24
N ARG A 30 -8.84 -3.86 -8.64
CA ARG A 30 -8.37 -4.90 -7.71
C ARG A 30 -6.89 -4.75 -7.44
N LEU A 31 -6.52 -4.80 -6.16
CA LEU A 31 -5.15 -4.71 -5.68
C LEU A 31 -4.64 -6.11 -5.31
N LEU A 32 -3.50 -6.48 -5.88
CA LEU A 32 -2.84 -7.76 -5.66
C LEU A 32 -1.45 -7.54 -5.06
N CYS A 33 -1.00 -8.47 -4.22
CA CYS A 33 0.39 -8.49 -3.80
C CYS A 33 1.30 -8.72 -5.02
N ALA A 34 2.32 -7.87 -5.19
CA ALA A 34 3.27 -8.02 -6.29
C ALA A 34 4.15 -9.28 -6.16
N ARG A 35 4.27 -9.85 -4.95
CA ARG A 35 5.08 -11.06 -4.68
C ARG A 35 4.28 -12.35 -4.84
N CYS A 36 3.22 -12.55 -4.06
CA CYS A 36 2.49 -13.82 -4.03
C CYS A 36 1.19 -13.82 -4.84
N GLY A 37 0.82 -12.68 -5.46
CA GLY A 37 -0.38 -12.56 -6.28
C GLY A 37 -1.71 -12.57 -5.53
N GLN A 38 -1.72 -12.75 -4.21
CA GLN A 38 -2.94 -12.74 -3.40
C GLN A 38 -3.64 -11.38 -3.46
N MET A 39 -4.97 -11.40 -3.44
CA MET A 39 -5.78 -10.19 -3.37
C MET A 39 -5.62 -9.53 -2.00
N VAL A 40 -5.35 -8.22 -1.99
CA VAL A 40 -5.12 -7.44 -0.77
C VAL A 40 -6.15 -6.35 -0.55
N GLY A 41 -6.93 -6.00 -1.58
CA GLY A 41 -7.99 -4.99 -1.46
C GLY A 41 -8.46 -4.47 -2.80
N ASN A 42 -9.16 -3.33 -2.74
CA ASN A 42 -9.65 -2.60 -3.90
C ASN A 42 -9.39 -1.11 -3.71
N VAL A 43 -9.29 -0.38 -4.81
CA VAL A 43 -9.26 1.08 -4.84
C VAL A 43 -10.33 1.59 -5.80
N GLY A 44 -11.01 2.69 -5.45
CA GLY A 44 -12.05 3.27 -6.31
C GLY A 44 -11.51 3.78 -7.64
N ASP A 45 -12.35 3.77 -8.68
CA ASP A 45 -11.99 4.25 -10.03
C ASP A 45 -12.08 5.77 -10.19
N ARG A 46 -12.70 6.47 -9.23
CA ARG A 46 -12.94 7.92 -9.26
C ARG A 46 -11.92 8.75 -8.47
N LEU A 47 -10.68 8.28 -8.40
CA LEU A 47 -9.61 9.08 -7.79
C LEU A 47 -9.28 10.29 -8.66
N LEU A 48 -9.12 11.44 -8.03
CA LEU A 48 -8.56 12.64 -8.65
C LEU A 48 -7.02 12.48 -8.77
N PRO A 49 -6.38 13.21 -9.69
CA PRO A 49 -4.93 13.20 -9.83
C PRO A 49 -4.22 13.44 -8.49
N GLY A 50 -3.19 12.65 -8.20
CA GLY A 50 -2.44 12.73 -6.94
C GLY A 50 -3.06 12.00 -5.73
N GLN A 51 -4.37 11.76 -5.69
CA GLN A 51 -5.01 11.14 -4.51
C GLN A 51 -4.51 9.71 -4.24
N ALA A 52 -4.17 8.95 -5.28
CA ALA A 52 -3.61 7.61 -5.12
C ALA A 52 -2.29 7.64 -4.32
N ARG A 53 -1.45 8.65 -4.57
CA ARG A 53 -0.20 8.87 -3.85
C ARG A 53 -0.47 9.22 -2.39
N GLU A 54 -1.34 10.20 -2.14
CA GLU A 54 -1.70 10.65 -0.79
C GLU A 54 -2.25 9.50 0.07
N LEU A 55 -3.08 8.62 -0.52
CA LEU A 55 -3.60 7.44 0.17
C LEU A 55 -2.49 6.47 0.58
N VAL A 56 -1.56 6.17 -0.32
CA VAL A 56 -0.45 5.24 -0.03
C VAL A 56 0.49 5.84 1.00
N ASP A 57 0.87 7.11 0.83
CA ASP A 57 1.78 7.81 1.74
C ASP A 57 1.16 7.91 3.15
N GLY A 58 -0.14 8.23 3.26
CA GLY A 58 -0.85 8.28 4.54
C GLY A 58 -1.02 6.94 5.25
N GLN A 59 -0.85 5.82 4.53
CA GLN A 59 -0.99 4.46 5.06
C GLN A 59 0.34 3.74 5.27
N LEU A 60 1.47 4.38 4.96
CA LEU A 60 2.80 3.75 4.96
C LEU A 60 3.14 3.10 6.31
N ALA A 61 2.83 3.78 7.42
CA ALA A 61 3.04 3.26 8.77
C ALA A 61 2.23 1.97 9.05
N LEU A 62 1.01 1.86 8.50
CA LEU A 62 0.17 0.67 8.65
C LEU A 62 0.73 -0.52 7.86
N TYR A 63 1.27 -0.27 6.66
CA TYR A 63 2.01 -1.28 5.91
C TYR A 63 3.25 -1.74 6.70
N ALA A 64 4.05 -0.81 7.23
CA ALA A 64 5.26 -1.13 7.98
C ALA A 64 4.99 -1.90 9.31
N ALA A 65 3.84 -1.64 9.94
CA ALA A 65 3.35 -2.38 11.08
C ALA A 65 2.75 -3.76 10.72
N GLY A 66 2.52 -4.04 9.43
CA GLY A 66 1.86 -5.26 8.97
C GLY A 66 0.35 -5.28 9.24
N LEU A 67 -0.25 -4.13 9.54
CA LEU A 67 -1.68 -3.95 9.77
C LEU A 67 -2.47 -3.80 8.46
N LEU A 68 -1.75 -3.57 7.35
CA LEU A 68 -2.28 -3.48 6.01
C LEU A 68 -1.42 -4.31 5.04
N GLY A 69 -2.03 -4.83 3.98
CA GLY A 69 -1.34 -5.59 2.93
C GLY A 69 -1.50 -7.11 3.06
N CYS A 70 -0.59 -7.86 2.44
CA CYS A 70 -0.70 -9.31 2.33
C CYS A 70 -0.11 -10.05 3.55
N PRO A 71 -0.70 -11.17 3.99
CA PRO A 71 -0.11 -12.02 5.04
C PRO A 71 1.26 -12.59 4.69
N CYS A 72 1.71 -12.55 3.43
CA CYS A 72 3.06 -12.97 3.05
C CYS A 72 4.18 -12.03 3.54
N GLY A 73 3.85 -10.87 4.13
CA GLY A 73 4.81 -9.93 4.70
C GLY A 73 5.50 -9.00 3.69
N HIS A 74 5.31 -9.21 2.38
CA HIS A 74 6.00 -8.45 1.34
C HIS A 74 5.84 -6.93 1.47
N GLN A 75 4.61 -6.44 1.58
CA GLN A 75 4.33 -5.00 1.67
C GLN A 75 4.90 -4.39 2.96
N ARG A 76 4.94 -5.15 4.05
CA ARG A 76 5.57 -4.74 5.30
C ARG A 76 7.07 -4.56 5.11
N ASP A 77 7.72 -5.53 4.48
CA ASP A 77 9.16 -5.49 4.26
C ASP A 77 9.54 -4.34 3.30
N VAL A 78 8.74 -4.11 2.25
CA VAL A 78 8.90 -2.95 1.35
C VAL A 78 8.69 -1.63 2.11
N ALA A 79 7.59 -1.47 2.85
CA ALA A 79 7.31 -0.24 3.59
C ALA A 79 8.39 0.08 4.64
N ARG A 80 8.93 -0.94 5.32
CA ARG A 80 10.07 -0.79 6.25
C ARG A 80 11.36 -0.37 5.55
N SER A 81 11.55 -0.70 4.28
CA SER A 81 12.71 -0.25 3.50
C SER A 81 12.60 1.18 3.00
N LEU A 82 11.37 1.70 2.91
CA LEU A 82 11.08 3.10 2.55
C LEU A 82 11.19 4.05 3.75
N ASP A 83 11.13 3.51 4.96
CA ASP A 83 11.25 4.24 6.21
C ASP A 83 12.66 4.04 6.83
N PRO A 84 13.54 5.06 6.84
CA PRO A 84 14.91 4.89 7.29
C PRO A 84 15.12 4.82 8.82
N ALA A 85 14.08 4.77 9.67
CA ALA A 85 14.24 4.39 11.08
C ALA A 85 12.90 4.22 11.83
N PRO A 86 12.77 3.20 12.70
CA PRO A 86 11.73 3.24 13.73
C PRO A 86 11.99 4.45 14.63
N ARG A 87 11.01 5.34 14.84
CA ARG A 87 11.09 6.28 15.98
C ARG A 87 10.98 5.46 17.28
N PRO A 88 12.04 5.35 18.08
CA PRO A 88 11.97 4.74 19.39
C PRO A 88 11.65 5.84 20.40
N ASP A 89 10.37 6.16 20.57
CA ASP A 89 9.89 6.98 21.68
C ASP A 89 8.61 6.36 22.27
N ALA A 90 8.84 5.38 23.16
CA ALA A 90 8.21 5.04 24.45
C ALA A 90 6.72 5.45 24.73
N PRO A 91 5.96 4.63 25.52
CA PRO A 91 6.36 4.20 26.85
C PRO A 91 6.63 2.70 26.96
N GLN A 92 7.76 2.37 27.58
CA GLN A 92 7.94 1.07 28.23
C GLN A 92 7.06 1.09 29.47
N ALA A 93 5.97 0.32 29.45
CA ALA A 93 5.24 -0.01 30.66
C ALA A 93 6.19 -0.80 31.56
N GLY A 94 6.76 -0.09 32.54
CA GLY A 94 7.70 -0.62 33.49
C GLY A 94 7.10 -1.81 34.23
N THR A 95 7.88 -2.88 34.28
CA THR A 95 7.71 -3.94 35.27
C THR A 95 8.07 -3.36 36.64
N ARG A 96 7.06 -3.20 37.50
CA ARG A 96 7.14 -3.44 38.95
C ARG A 96 5.73 -3.53 39.53
#